data_AF-K6T451-F1
#
_entry.id   AF-K6T451-F1
#
_cell.length_a   1.000
_cell.length_b   1.000
_cell.length_c   1.000
_cell.angle_alpha   90.00
_cell.angle_beta   90.00
_cell.angle_gamma   90.00
#
_symmetry.space_group_name_H-M   'P 1'
#
loop_
_entity.id
_entity.type
_entity.pdbx_description
1 polymer ?
#
loop_
_entity_poly.entity_id
_entity_poly.type
_entity_poly.pdbx_seq_one_letter_code
_entity_poly.pdbx_strand_id
1 'polypeptide(L)'
;MEEKARPNRFTEVLGEDVDIAFKKLASEILKDGALTLKEKSLIALACAVAVKCEPCTRAHKKQALKTGATQKEIMEAAAVAGLVRMGSGFNTAYALLDDQESGKKLRYKPPVNDAKKYDHKSDESKTIERKPDGYLNSILEKGSSNKIHK
;
A
#
# COMPACT_ATOMS: atom_id res chain seq x y z
N MET A 1 23.83 -21.11 34.24
CA MET A 1 23.33 -20.27 33.14
C MET A 1 21.97 -19.76 33.57
N GLU A 2 21.79 -18.44 33.61
CA GLU A 2 20.52 -17.84 34.00
C GLU A 2 19.54 -17.99 32.83
N GLU A 3 18.48 -18.78 33.02
CA GLU A 3 17.45 -19.02 32.01
C GLU A 3 16.59 -17.76 31.87
N LYS A 4 16.94 -16.88 30.92
CA LYS A 4 16.15 -15.68 30.64
C LYS A 4 14.96 -16.05 29.77
N ALA A 5 13.77 -15.62 30.19
CA ALA A 5 12.53 -15.79 29.44
C ALA A 5 12.67 -15.21 28.02
N ARG A 6 12.05 -15.87 27.03
CA ARG A 6 12.06 -15.40 25.64
C ARG A 6 11.40 -14.01 25.57
N PRO A 7 12.11 -12.99 25.06
CA PRO A 7 11.55 -11.64 24.97
C PRO A 7 10.40 -11.59 23.96
N ASN A 8 9.41 -10.74 24.22
CA ASN A 8 8.23 -10.59 23.36
C ASN A 8 8.54 -9.82 22.08
N ARG A 9 9.63 -9.04 22.09
CA ARG A 9 10.08 -8.23 20.96
C ARG A 9 11.59 -8.03 21.02
N PHE A 10 12.18 -7.85 19.85
CA PHE A 10 13.63 -7.74 19.70
C PHE A 10 14.21 -6.51 20.43
N THR A 11 13.44 -5.43 20.60
CA THR A 11 13.92 -4.25 21.32
C THR A 11 14.21 -4.50 22.80
N GLU A 12 13.60 -5.52 23.41
CA GLU A 12 13.93 -5.96 24.79
C GLU A 12 15.33 -6.57 24.87
N VAL A 13 15.84 -7.13 23.76
CA VAL A 13 17.20 -7.67 23.65
C VAL A 13 18.23 -6.55 23.48
N LEU A 14 17.84 -5.45 22.82
CA LEU A 14 18.74 -4.34 22.52
C LEU A 14 18.99 -3.42 23.73
N GLY A 15 18.20 -3.54 24.79
CA GLY A 15 18.33 -2.77 26.03
C GLY A 15 17.08 -1.95 26.35
N GLU A 16 16.93 -1.61 27.63
CA GLU A 16 15.73 -0.93 28.15
C GLU A 16 15.46 0.41 27.48
N ASP A 17 16.48 1.21 27.21
CA ASP A 17 16.32 2.53 26.56
C ASP A 17 15.75 2.40 25.13
N VAL A 18 16.25 1.43 24.36
CA VAL A 18 15.77 1.14 23.00
C VAL A 18 14.32 0.63 23.06
N ASP A 19 14.03 -0.21 24.04
CA ASP A 19 12.70 -0.74 24.31
C ASP A 19 11.68 0.38 24.59
N ILE A 20 12.01 1.26 25.54
CA ILE A 20 11.19 2.40 25.95
C ILE A 20 10.99 3.36 24.77
N ALA A 21 12.05 3.69 24.03
CA ALA A 21 11.98 4.57 22.88
C ALA A 21 11.00 4.04 21.82
N PHE A 22 11.07 2.74 21.49
CA PHE A 22 10.15 2.12 20.53
C PHE A 22 8.70 2.13 21.01
N LYS A 23 8.45 1.79 22.29
CA LYS A 23 7.11 1.84 22.90
C LYS A 23 6.53 3.24 22.82
N LYS A 24 7.32 4.25 23.18
CA LYS A 24 6.89 5.65 23.16
C LYS A 24 6.53 6.08 21.74
N LEU A 25 7.38 5.79 20.76
CA LEU A 25 7.11 6.05 19.35
C LEU A 25 5.79 5.40 18.90
N ALA A 26 5.60 4.11 19.19
CA ALA A 26 4.38 3.40 18.82
C ALA A 26 3.13 4.01 19.47
N SER A 27 3.20 4.38 20.75
CA SER A 27 2.08 5.00 21.47
C SER A 27 1.71 6.38 20.92
N GLU A 28 2.72 7.21 20.59
CA GLU A 28 2.52 8.54 20.05
C GLU A 28 1.97 8.52 18.61
N ILE A 29 2.37 7.54 17.80
CA ILE A 29 1.82 7.35 16.45
C ILE A 29 0.37 6.87 16.52
N LEU A 30 0.05 5.94 17.43
CA LEU A 30 -1.27 5.29 17.50
C LEU A 30 -2.34 6.05 18.27
N LYS A 31 -2.03 7.15 18.97
CA LYS A 31 -3.06 7.99 19.62
C LYS A 31 -4.03 8.60 18.60
N ASP A 32 -5.25 8.92 19.02
CA ASP A 32 -6.22 9.63 18.17
C ASP A 32 -5.68 10.99 17.69
N GLY A 33 -6.10 11.39 16.49
CA GLY A 33 -5.76 12.67 15.88
C GLY A 33 -6.63 12.91 14.64
N ALA A 34 -6.04 13.42 13.55
CA ALA A 34 -6.74 13.54 12.27
C ALA A 34 -7.22 12.18 11.73
N LEU A 35 -6.56 11.10 12.12
CA LEU A 35 -7.06 9.73 11.98
C LEU A 35 -7.32 9.17 13.38
N THR A 36 -8.45 8.53 13.51
CA THR A 36 -8.83 7.77 14.70
C THR A 36 -7.89 6.58 14.91
N LEU A 37 -7.79 6.09 16.14
CA LEU A 37 -7.05 4.89 16.48
C LEU A 37 -7.57 3.66 15.71
N LYS A 38 -8.88 3.61 15.39
CA LYS A 38 -9.47 2.57 14.53
C LYS A 38 -8.87 2.62 13.12
N GLU A 39 -8.86 3.79 12.49
CA GLU A 39 -8.31 3.97 11.14
C GLU A 39 -6.81 3.65 11.11
N LYS A 40 -6.04 4.15 12.09
CA LYS A 40 -4.61 3.83 12.22
C LYS A 40 -4.36 2.33 12.40
N SER A 41 -5.22 1.65 13.14
CA SER A 41 -5.12 0.20 13.33
C SER A 41 -5.40 -0.59 12.05
N LEU A 42 -6.37 -0.16 11.24
CA LEU A 42 -6.64 -0.74 9.92
C LEU A 42 -5.49 -0.48 8.94
N ILE A 43 -4.90 0.72 8.94
CA ILE A 43 -3.71 1.04 8.15
C ILE A 43 -2.54 0.15 8.57
N ALA A 44 -2.26 0.03 9.87
CA ALA A 44 -1.18 -0.82 10.37
C ALA A 44 -1.38 -2.30 9.99
N LEU A 45 -2.62 -2.79 10.04
CA LEU A 45 -2.97 -4.12 9.53
C LEU A 45 -2.67 -4.26 8.04
N ALA A 46 -3.10 -3.30 7.21
CA ALA A 46 -2.86 -3.32 5.77
C ALA A 46 -1.35 -3.32 5.46
N CYS A 47 -0.56 -2.50 6.16
CA CYS A 47 0.90 -2.51 6.04
C CYS A 47 1.50 -3.86 6.42
N ALA A 48 1.07 -4.47 7.54
CA ALA A 48 1.52 -5.78 7.97
C ALA A 48 1.27 -6.89 6.92
N VAL A 49 0.10 -6.84 6.27
CA VAL A 49 -0.24 -7.73 5.15
C VAL A 49 0.66 -7.47 3.94
N ALA A 50 0.84 -6.20 3.55
CA ALA A 50 1.64 -5.82 2.38
C ALA A 50 3.12 -6.27 2.50
N VAL A 51 3.69 -6.20 3.70
CA VAL A 51 5.07 -6.65 3.99
C VAL A 51 5.18 -8.14 4.35
N LYS A 52 4.07 -8.89 4.31
CA LYS A 52 4.00 -10.32 4.66
C LYS A 52 4.48 -10.67 6.08
N CYS A 53 4.18 -9.84 7.08
CA CYS A 53 4.49 -10.17 8.47
C CYS A 53 3.30 -10.84 9.17
N GLU A 54 3.30 -12.17 9.29
CA GLU A 54 2.20 -12.90 9.95
C GLU A 54 2.02 -12.50 11.43
N PRO A 55 3.06 -12.43 12.28
CA PRO A 55 2.89 -12.00 13.67
C PRO A 55 2.32 -10.58 13.77
N CYS A 56 2.81 -9.65 12.94
CA CYS A 56 2.29 -8.28 12.88
C CYS A 56 0.82 -8.26 12.44
N THR A 57 0.46 -9.07 11.44
CA THR A 57 -0.92 -9.17 10.93
C THR A 57 -1.86 -9.63 12.04
N ARG A 58 -1.48 -10.64 12.81
CA ARG A 58 -2.27 -11.12 13.96
C ARG A 58 -2.36 -10.08 15.07
N ALA A 59 -1.27 -9.38 15.38
CA ALA A 59 -1.24 -8.33 16.39
C ALA A 59 -2.13 -7.13 16.01
N HIS A 60 -2.00 -6.60 14.79
CA HIS A 60 -2.77 -5.46 14.33
C HIS A 60 -4.24 -5.81 14.04
N LYS A 61 -4.56 -7.05 13.65
CA LYS A 61 -5.94 -7.54 13.61
C LYS A 61 -6.59 -7.45 14.99
N LYS A 62 -5.91 -7.92 16.05
CA LYS A 62 -6.41 -7.82 17.43
C LYS A 62 -6.59 -6.37 17.86
N GLN A 63 -5.65 -5.49 17.53
CA GLN A 63 -5.75 -4.05 17.81
C GLN A 63 -6.98 -3.45 17.12
N ALA A 64 -7.16 -3.68 15.82
CA ALA A 64 -8.29 -3.14 15.05
C ALA A 64 -9.64 -3.58 15.65
N LEU A 65 -9.76 -4.86 16.03
CA LEU A 65 -10.97 -5.36 16.70
C LEU A 65 -11.23 -4.65 18.04
N LYS A 66 -10.18 -4.44 18.86
CA LYS A 66 -10.30 -3.71 20.13
C LYS A 66 -10.77 -2.27 19.95
N THR A 67 -10.46 -1.67 18.81
CA THR A 67 -10.84 -0.28 18.47
C THR A 67 -12.21 -0.19 17.79
N GLY A 68 -12.97 -1.31 17.74
CA GLY A 68 -14.31 -1.35 17.16
C GLY A 68 -14.36 -1.57 15.65
N ALA A 69 -13.25 -1.95 15.02
CA ALA A 69 -13.28 -2.34 13.61
C ALA A 69 -14.06 -3.65 13.43
N THR A 70 -14.89 -3.69 12.41
CA THR A 70 -15.66 -4.87 12.01
C THR A 70 -14.77 -5.85 11.24
N GLN A 71 -15.19 -7.12 11.17
CA GLN A 71 -14.52 -8.09 10.30
C GLN A 71 -14.52 -7.65 8.83
N LYS A 72 -15.57 -6.97 8.38
CA LYS A 72 -15.68 -6.47 7.01
C LYS A 72 -14.61 -5.41 6.71
N GLU A 73 -14.45 -4.41 7.58
CA GLU A 73 -13.39 -3.39 7.46
C GLU A 73 -11.99 -4.02 7.44
N ILE A 74 -11.75 -5.04 8.26
CA ILE A 74 -10.48 -5.80 8.31
C ILE A 74 -10.23 -6.53 6.97
N MET A 75 -11.24 -7.18 6.41
CA MET A 75 -11.12 -7.87 5.12
C MET A 75 -10.87 -6.89 3.98
N GLU A 76 -11.57 -5.74 3.96
CA GLU A 76 -11.36 -4.70 2.95
C GLU A 76 -9.95 -4.09 3.05
N ALA A 77 -9.46 -3.79 4.26
CA ALA A 77 -8.10 -3.30 4.45
C ALA A 77 -7.03 -4.30 3.95
N ALA A 78 -7.24 -5.60 4.20
CA ALA A 78 -6.35 -6.65 3.69
C ALA A 78 -6.42 -6.78 2.15
N ALA A 79 -7.61 -6.65 1.56
CA ALA A 79 -7.79 -6.66 0.10
C ALA A 79 -7.09 -5.47 -0.56
N VAL A 80 -7.18 -4.26 0.03
CA VAL A 80 -6.46 -3.07 -0.42
C VAL A 80 -4.95 -3.30 -0.38
N ALA A 81 -4.42 -3.90 0.70
CA ALA A 81 -3.01 -4.25 0.79
C ALA A 81 -2.57 -5.21 -0.34
N GLY A 82 -3.39 -6.21 -0.65
CA GLY A 82 -3.17 -7.14 -1.77
C GLY A 82 -3.15 -6.43 -3.13
N LEU A 83 -4.12 -5.56 -3.39
CA LEU A 83 -4.22 -4.75 -4.61
C LEU A 83 -2.96 -3.89 -4.81
N VAL A 84 -2.55 -3.14 -3.78
CA VAL A 84 -1.37 -2.27 -3.84
C VAL A 84 -0.10 -3.10 -4.07
N ARG A 85 0.03 -4.24 -3.38
CA ARG A 85 1.19 -5.13 -3.52
C ARG A 85 1.31 -5.71 -4.92
N MET A 86 0.20 -6.20 -5.49
CA MET A 86 0.17 -6.69 -6.88
C MET A 86 0.50 -5.56 -7.87
N GLY A 87 -0.17 -4.41 -7.73
CA GLY A 87 0.04 -3.25 -8.60
C GLY A 87 1.48 -2.73 -8.58
N SER A 88 2.14 -2.78 -7.42
CA SER A 88 3.54 -2.36 -7.28
C SER A 88 4.49 -3.19 -8.16
N GLY A 89 4.24 -4.50 -8.31
CA GLY A 89 5.05 -5.37 -9.17
C GLY A 89 4.92 -5.00 -10.65
N PHE A 90 3.69 -4.76 -11.13
CA PHE A 90 3.46 -4.29 -12.49
C PHE A 90 4.06 -2.91 -12.74
N ASN A 91 3.99 -2.00 -11.75
CA ASN A 91 4.61 -0.69 -11.86
C ASN A 91 6.15 -0.79 -11.93
N THR A 92 6.77 -1.66 -11.13
CA THR A 92 8.22 -1.91 -11.20
C THR A 92 8.62 -2.54 -12.53
N ALA A 93 7.80 -3.43 -13.09
CA ALA A 93 8.07 -4.07 -14.39
C ALA A 93 8.17 -3.08 -15.56
N TYR A 94 7.62 -1.86 -15.43
CA TYR A 94 7.83 -0.79 -16.42
C TYR A 94 9.32 -0.45 -16.61
N ALA A 95 10.17 -0.66 -15.61
CA ALA A 95 11.61 -0.44 -15.75
C ALA A 95 12.24 -1.34 -16.84
N LEU A 96 11.62 -2.48 -17.18
CA LEU A 96 12.05 -3.33 -18.29
C LEU A 96 11.84 -2.68 -19.67
N LEU A 97 10.99 -1.66 -19.75
CA LEU A 97 10.79 -0.85 -20.95
C LEU A 97 11.77 0.33 -21.00
N ASP A 98 12.59 0.55 -19.98
CA ASP A 98 13.56 1.65 -20.00
C ASP A 98 14.85 1.15 -20.67
N ASP A 99 15.14 1.63 -21.88
CA ASP A 99 16.35 1.28 -22.63
C ASP A 99 17.57 1.96 -22.00
N GLN A 100 18.37 1.20 -21.24
CA GLN A 100 19.48 1.75 -20.43
C GLN A 100 20.69 2.18 -21.28
N GLU A 101 20.81 1.71 -22.52
CA GLU A 101 22.02 1.90 -23.34
C GLU A 101 21.90 2.99 -24.42
N SER A 102 20.69 3.38 -24.83
CA SER A 102 20.52 4.21 -26.03
C SER A 102 20.00 5.64 -25.77
N GLY A 103 19.62 5.97 -24.53
CA GLY A 103 18.91 7.23 -24.24
C GLY A 103 17.54 7.36 -24.94
N LYS A 104 17.08 6.31 -25.66
CA LYS A 104 15.79 6.28 -26.35
C LYS A 104 14.76 5.61 -25.45
N LYS A 105 13.76 6.37 -25.00
CA LYS A 105 12.60 5.80 -24.29
C LYS A 105 11.89 4.78 -25.20
N LEU A 106 11.79 3.52 -24.74
CA LEU A 106 11.13 2.46 -25.49
C LEU A 106 9.63 2.77 -25.55
N ARG A 107 9.10 2.96 -26.77
CA ARG A 107 7.67 3.22 -26.98
C ARG A 107 6.92 1.89 -27.08
N TYR A 108 6.10 1.59 -26.08
CA TYR A 108 5.17 0.47 -26.16
C TYR A 108 4.13 0.74 -27.27
N LYS A 109 4.13 -0.09 -28.32
CA LYS A 109 3.07 -0.10 -29.35
C LYS A 109 2.02 -1.15 -28.95
N PRO A 110 0.78 -0.76 -28.63
CA PRO A 110 -0.27 -1.72 -28.30
C PRO A 110 -0.63 -2.59 -29.52
N PRO A 111 -1.11 -3.83 -29.32
CA PRO A 111 -1.57 -4.68 -30.41
C PRO A 111 -2.74 -4.03 -31.17
N VAL A 112 -2.73 -4.22 -32.49
CA VAL A 112 -3.46 -3.45 -33.51
C VAL A 112 -4.99 -3.39 -33.31
N ASN A 113 -5.57 -4.37 -32.62
CA ASN A 113 -7.01 -4.44 -32.38
C ASN A 113 -7.52 -3.45 -31.32
N ASP A 114 -6.64 -2.90 -30.47
CA ASP A 114 -6.99 -1.92 -29.44
C ASP A 114 -6.54 -0.49 -29.79
N ALA A 115 -5.92 -0.28 -30.97
CA ALA A 115 -5.35 1.00 -31.37
C ALA A 115 -6.36 2.16 -31.34
N LYS A 116 -7.65 1.89 -31.62
CA LYS A 116 -8.73 2.90 -31.55
C LYS A 116 -9.07 3.35 -30.13
N LYS A 117 -8.79 2.54 -29.11
CA LYS A 117 -9.08 2.83 -27.70
C LYS A 117 -7.99 3.70 -27.05
N TYR A 118 -6.79 3.64 -27.60
CA TYR A 118 -5.62 4.39 -27.18
C TYR A 118 -5.22 5.43 -28.24
N ASP A 119 -6.20 6.05 -28.91
CA ASP A 119 -5.99 7.07 -29.96
C ASP A 119 -5.41 8.37 -29.37
N HIS A 120 -4.17 8.26 -28.91
CA HIS A 120 -3.23 9.36 -28.95
C HIS A 120 -2.68 9.33 -30.36
N LYS A 121 -3.24 10.16 -31.25
CA LYS A 121 -2.64 10.46 -32.57
C LYS A 121 -1.13 10.47 -32.42
N SER A 122 -0.47 9.58 -33.15
CA SER A 122 0.96 9.30 -33.08
C SER A 122 1.76 10.52 -33.53
N ASP A 123 1.86 11.50 -32.65
CA ASP A 123 2.78 12.62 -32.77
C ASP A 123 4.13 12.16 -32.20
N GLU A 124 5.09 11.93 -33.09
CA GLU A 124 6.42 11.44 -32.73
C GLU A 124 7.17 12.39 -31.78
N SER A 125 6.69 13.63 -31.60
CA SER A 125 7.28 14.62 -30.69
C SER A 125 6.79 14.54 -29.23
N LYS A 126 5.67 13.85 -28.94
CA LYS A 126 5.05 13.88 -27.60
C LYS A 126 5.53 12.72 -26.73
N THR A 127 6.35 13.02 -25.71
CA THR A 127 6.61 12.10 -24.61
C THR A 127 5.34 11.93 -23.78
N ILE A 128 4.81 10.70 -23.66
CA ILE A 128 3.72 10.41 -22.73
C ILE A 128 4.29 10.52 -21.32
N GLU A 129 3.89 11.57 -20.61
CA GLU A 129 4.24 11.77 -19.21
C GLU A 129 3.58 10.66 -18.38
N ARG A 130 4.37 9.93 -17.57
CA ARG A 130 3.81 8.95 -16.64
C ARG A 130 3.02 9.73 -15.59
N LYS A 131 1.69 9.67 -15.64
CA LYS A 131 0.88 10.25 -14.59
C LYS A 131 0.90 9.34 -13.35
N PRO A 132 1.21 9.88 -12.16
CA PRO A 132 1.36 9.08 -10.93
C PRO A 132 0.04 8.45 -10.44
N ASP A 133 -1.10 8.89 -10.96
CA ASP A 133 -2.46 8.50 -10.59
C ASP A 133 -3.01 7.29 -11.40
N GLY A 134 -2.34 6.89 -12.49
CA GLY A 134 -2.51 5.61 -13.18
C GLY A 134 -3.96 5.16 -13.37
N TYR A 135 -4.27 3.94 -12.91
CA TYR A 135 -5.60 3.32 -13.05
C TYR A 135 -6.65 3.90 -12.10
N LEU A 136 -6.25 4.61 -11.04
CA LEU A 136 -7.16 5.13 -10.02
C LEU A 136 -8.09 6.19 -10.60
N ASN A 137 -7.60 7.07 -11.48
CA ASN A 137 -8.44 8.07 -12.14
C ASN A 137 -9.59 7.43 -12.93
N SER A 138 -9.31 6.35 -13.67
CA SER A 138 -10.35 5.67 -14.46
C SER A 138 -11.44 5.03 -13.60
N ILE A 139 -11.13 4.68 -12.35
CA ILE A 139 -12.09 4.16 -11.38
C ILE A 139 -12.91 5.31 -10.77
N LEU A 140 -12.23 6.40 -10.37
CA LEU A 140 -12.86 7.55 -9.74
C LEU A 140 -13.79 8.32 -10.69
N GLU A 141 -13.43 8.42 -11.97
CA GLU A 141 -14.25 9.03 -13.01
C GLU A 141 -15.52 8.20 -13.30
N LYS A 142 -15.40 6.87 -13.36
CA LYS A 142 -16.56 5.97 -13.54
C LYS A 142 -17.48 5.92 -12.31
N GLY A 143 -16.93 6.12 -11.12
CA GLY A 143 -17.72 6.17 -9.86
C GLY A 143 -18.55 7.44 -9.70
N SER A 144 -18.22 8.53 -10.40
CA SER A 144 -18.95 9.80 -10.29
C SER A 144 -20.32 9.81 -11.00
N SER A 145 -20.64 8.80 -11.82
CA SER A 145 -21.98 8.64 -12.42
C SER A 145 -23.00 7.94 -11.51
N ASN A 146 -22.60 7.48 -10.32
CA ASN A 146 -23.53 6.95 -9.30
C ASN A 146 -23.52 7.89 -8.08
N LYS A 147 -24.05 9.09 -8.24
CA LYS A 147 -24.40 9.96 -7.12
C LYS A 147 -25.89 9.86 -6.80
N ILE A 148 -26.14 9.43 -5.56
CA ILE A 148 -27.22 9.86 -4.68
C ILE A 148 -28.62 9.30 -5.01
N HIS A 149 -29.01 8.25 -4.30
CA HIS A 149 -30.34 8.24 -3.68
C HIS A 149 -30.17 8.19 -2.16
N LYS A 150 -30.94 9.08 -1.53
CA LYS A 150 -31.01 9.42 -0.10
C LYS A 150 -31.13 8.21 0.82
#